data_AF-A0A1W9PTF0-F1
#
_entry.id   AF-A0A1W9PTF0-F1
#
_cell.length_a   1.000
_cell.length_b   1.000
_cell.length_c   1.000
_cell.angle_alpha   90.00
_cell.angle_beta   90.00
_cell.angle_gamma   90.00
#
_symmetry.space_group_name_H-M   'P 1'
#
loop_
_entity.id
_entity.type
_entity.pdbx_description
1 polymer ?
#
loop_
_entity_poly.entity_id
_entity_poly.type
_entity_poly.pdbx_seq_one_letter_code
_entity_poly.pdbx_strand_id
1 'polypeptide(L)'
;MNLLFYAREEHGVCERLQRLIEGLVSEDNIEICMTIESLSQRLRQPTYDLGIAVLLAADSQDLTELLSIRDLIWDLRLILILPDREIGTIAKGHTLRPRFLTYLDSDFA
;
A
#
# COMPACT_ATOMS: atom_id res chain seq x y z
N MET A 1 17.36 1.37 -2.96
CA MET A 1 16.06 1.88 -3.45
C MET A 1 15.05 0.98 -2.80
N ASN A 2 14.35 1.49 -1.81
CA ASN A 2 13.56 0.68 -0.90
C ASN A 2 12.12 0.61 -1.38
N LEU A 3 11.46 -0.49 -1.07
CA LEU A 3 10.04 -0.68 -1.25
C LEU A 3 9.37 -0.58 0.12
N LEU A 4 8.38 0.30 0.25
CA LEU A 4 7.54 0.38 1.43
C LEU A 4 6.29 -0.45 1.18
N PHE A 5 6.04 -1.41 2.04
CA PHE A 5 4.85 -2.25 1.99
C PHE A 5 3.96 -1.95 3.20
N TYR A 6 2.69 -1.66 2.94
CA TYR A 6 1.67 -1.53 3.97
C TYR A 6 0.55 -2.52 3.74
N ALA A 7 0.25 -3.28 4.78
CA ALA A 7 -0.94 -4.12 4.84
C ALA A 7 -1.26 -4.46 6.30
N ARG A 8 -2.53 -4.42 6.70
CA ARG A 8 -2.94 -4.76 8.07
C ARG A 8 -2.82 -6.26 8.32
N GLU A 9 -2.26 -6.62 9.49
CA GLU A 9 -1.99 -8.01 9.89
C GLU A 9 -3.24 -8.92 9.88
N GLU A 10 -4.43 -8.35 10.08
CA GLU A 10 -5.70 -9.08 10.17
C GLU A 10 -6.13 -9.78 8.86
N HIS A 11 -5.51 -9.46 7.74
CA HIS A 11 -5.86 -10.01 6.43
C HIS A 11 -4.77 -10.98 5.97
N GLY A 12 -5.02 -12.29 6.04
CA GLY A 12 -4.07 -13.34 5.58
C GLY A 12 -3.57 -13.22 4.13
N VAL A 13 -4.10 -12.26 3.35
CA VAL A 13 -3.57 -11.85 2.05
C VAL A 13 -2.19 -11.18 2.17
N CYS A 14 -1.87 -10.59 3.32
CA CYS A 14 -0.59 -9.96 3.63
C CYS A 14 0.58 -10.91 3.40
N GLU A 15 0.51 -12.15 3.89
CA GLU A 15 1.63 -13.09 3.76
C GLU A 15 1.92 -13.47 2.31
N ARG A 16 0.88 -13.61 1.46
CA ARG A 16 1.09 -14.00 0.06
C ARG A 16 1.76 -12.87 -0.71
N LEU A 17 1.23 -11.66 -0.57
CA LEU A 17 1.77 -10.50 -1.25
C LEU A 17 3.17 -10.16 -0.76
N GLN A 18 3.40 -10.28 0.56
CA GLN A 18 4.73 -10.14 1.15
C GLN A 18 5.72 -11.13 0.52
N ARG A 19 5.38 -12.43 0.44
CA ARG A 19 6.24 -13.44 -0.21
C ARG A 19 6.54 -13.13 -1.68
N LEU A 20 5.56 -12.59 -2.41
CA LEU A 20 5.78 -12.17 -3.82
C LEU A 20 6.76 -10.99 -3.90
N ILE A 21 6.64 -10.02 -3.00
CA ILE A 21 7.54 -8.87 -2.94
C ILE A 21 8.95 -9.29 -2.54
N GLU A 22 9.09 -10.16 -1.53
CA GLU A 22 10.36 -10.76 -1.10
C GLU A 22 11.03 -11.58 -2.21
N GLY A 23 10.25 -12.21 -3.10
CA GLY A 23 10.76 -12.89 -4.29
C GLY A 23 11.28 -11.95 -5.38
N LEU A 24 10.84 -10.69 -5.39
CA LEU A 24 11.20 -9.69 -6.42
C LEU A 24 12.31 -8.73 -5.96
N VAL A 25 12.45 -8.51 -4.65
CA VAL A 25 13.35 -7.54 -4.04
C VAL A 25 14.05 -8.17 -2.84
N SER A 26 15.35 -7.92 -2.66
CA SER A 26 16.08 -8.40 -1.47
C SER A 26 15.42 -7.88 -0.18
N GLU A 27 15.32 -8.75 0.84
CA GLU A 27 14.70 -8.44 2.15
C GLU A 27 15.22 -7.14 2.77
N ASP A 28 16.52 -6.85 2.64
CA ASP A 28 17.17 -5.62 3.15
C ASP A 28 16.63 -4.31 2.54
N ASN A 29 15.86 -4.39 1.44
CA ASN A 29 15.27 -3.22 0.77
C ASN A 29 13.75 -3.15 0.93
N ILE A 30 13.15 -3.96 1.81
CA ILE A 30 11.70 -3.95 2.06
C ILE A 30 11.44 -3.41 3.47
N GLU A 31 10.64 -2.34 3.54
CA GLU A 31 10.16 -1.79 4.80
C GLU A 31 8.67 -2.13 4.95
N ILE A 32 8.31 -2.84 6.03
CA ILE A 32 6.94 -3.32 6.24
C ILE A 32 6.28 -2.50 7.36
N CYS A 33 5.11 -1.93 7.07
CA CYS A 33 4.25 -1.23 8.03
C CYS A 33 2.92 -1.96 8.14
N MET A 34 2.53 -2.37 9.34
CA MET A 34 1.29 -3.13 9.56
C MET A 34 0.16 -2.27 10.13
N THR A 35 0.44 -1.01 10.46
CA THR A 35 -0.52 -0.08 11.06
C THR A 35 -0.46 1.29 10.39
N ILE A 36 -1.56 2.04 10.45
CA ILE A 36 -1.59 3.38 9.85
C ILE A 36 -0.62 4.34 10.55
N GLU A 37 -0.38 4.13 11.85
CA GLU A 37 0.56 4.92 12.65
C GLU A 37 2.00 4.66 12.22
N SER A 38 2.40 3.39 12.04
CA SER A 38 3.74 3.04 11.57
C SER A 38 4.00 3.56 10.16
N LEU A 39 3.02 3.44 9.27
CA LEU A 39 3.07 4.01 7.93
C LEU A 39 3.22 5.55 7.99
N SER A 40 2.38 6.21 8.78
CA SER A 40 2.41 7.67 8.95
C SER A 40 3.75 8.15 9.50
N GLN A 41 4.30 7.45 10.48
CA GLN A 41 5.58 7.78 11.09
C GLN A 41 6.71 7.65 10.06
N ARG A 42 6.69 6.60 9.23
CA ARG A 42 7.67 6.40 8.16
C ARG A 42 7.57 7.46 7.06
N LEU A 43 6.37 7.82 6.64
CA LEU A 43 6.15 8.83 5.58
C LEU A 43 6.44 10.27 6.04
N ARG A 44 6.49 10.53 7.35
CA ARG A 44 6.97 11.81 7.90
C ARG A 44 8.49 11.92 7.92
N GLN A 45 9.21 10.81 7.78
CA GLN A 45 10.66 10.82 7.61
C GLN A 45 11.01 11.09 6.13
N PRO A 46 12.25 11.52 5.83
CA PRO A 46 12.69 11.67 4.46
C PRO A 46 12.48 10.38 3.65
N THR A 47 11.90 10.50 2.46
CA THR A 47 11.57 9.38 1.56
C THR A 47 12.50 9.32 0.34
N TYR A 48 13.68 9.94 0.40
CA TYR A 48 14.65 9.97 -0.71
C TYR A 48 15.14 8.58 -1.12
N ASP A 49 15.13 7.63 -0.20
CA ASP A 49 15.49 6.24 -0.39
C ASP A 49 14.31 5.38 -0.90
N LEU A 50 13.09 5.89 -0.79
CA LEU A 50 11.86 5.18 -1.11
C LEU A 50 11.58 5.22 -2.63
N GLY A 51 11.69 4.06 -3.26
CA GLY A 51 11.43 3.91 -4.69
C GLY A 51 9.95 3.77 -5.01
N ILE A 52 9.27 2.85 -4.32
CA ILE A 52 7.87 2.46 -4.57
C ILE A 52 7.18 2.20 -3.24
N ALA A 53 5.93 2.63 -3.11
CA ALA A 53 5.06 2.27 -1.99
C ALA A 53 3.95 1.35 -2.50
N VAL A 54 3.80 0.18 -1.89
CA VAL A 54 2.71 -0.77 -2.13
C VAL A 54 1.79 -0.73 -0.92
N LEU A 55 0.58 -0.20 -1.10
CA LEU A 55 -0.41 -0.08 -0.02
C LEU A 55 -1.61 -0.98 -0.34
N LEU A 56 -1.94 -1.86 0.60
CA LEU A 56 -3.09 -2.74 0.51
C LEU A 56 -4.20 -2.22 1.42
N ALA A 57 -5.38 -1.99 0.83
CA ALA A 57 -6.62 -1.78 1.55
C ALA A 57 -7.47 -3.05 1.42
N ALA A 58 -7.65 -3.79 2.52
CA ALA A 58 -8.38 -5.04 2.51
C ALA A 58 -9.90 -4.84 2.61
N ASP A 59 -10.34 -3.67 3.05
CA ASP A 59 -11.73 -3.27 3.10
C ASP A 59 -11.90 -1.74 2.96
N SER A 60 -13.15 -1.29 3.07
CA SER A 60 -13.48 0.13 2.98
C SER A 60 -12.95 0.98 4.15
N GLN A 61 -12.71 0.36 5.32
CA GLN A 61 -12.19 1.03 6.51
C GLN A 61 -10.70 1.30 6.33
N ASP A 62 -9.94 0.31 5.82
CA ASP A 62 -8.53 0.48 5.42
C ASP A 62 -8.35 1.62 4.43
N LEU A 63 -9.18 1.65 3.39
CA LEU A 63 -9.13 2.72 2.40
C LEU A 63 -9.41 4.08 3.05
N THR A 64 -10.35 4.15 3.99
CA THR A 64 -10.68 5.39 4.70
C THR A 64 -9.52 5.88 5.57
N GLU A 65 -8.79 4.97 6.21
CA GLU A 65 -7.60 5.31 6.98
C GLU A 65 -6.44 5.77 6.09
N LEU A 66 -6.20 5.11 4.95
CA LEU A 66 -5.22 5.57 3.96
C LEU A 66 -5.57 6.98 3.43
N LEU A 67 -6.86 7.27 3.23
CA LEU A 67 -7.32 8.60 2.84
C LEU A 67 -7.04 9.66 3.91
N SER A 68 -7.03 9.29 5.19
CA SER A 68 -6.74 10.23 6.29
C SER A 68 -5.29 10.75 6.26
N ILE A 69 -4.37 10.02 5.62
CA ILE A 69 -2.95 10.37 5.49
C ILE A 69 -2.55 10.71 4.05
N ARG A 70 -3.54 10.99 3.20
CA ARG A 70 -3.37 11.29 1.77
C ARG A 70 -2.26 12.29 1.48
N ASP A 71 -2.13 13.34 2.29
CA ASP A 71 -1.12 14.39 2.09
C ASP A 71 0.31 13.86 2.21
N LEU A 72 0.52 12.79 3.00
CA LEU A 72 1.82 12.11 3.12
C LEU A 72 2.12 11.18 1.94
N ILE A 73 1.07 10.69 1.26
CA ILE A 73 1.18 9.73 0.15
C ILE A 73 1.33 10.43 -1.20
N TRP A 74 0.96 11.71 -1.29
CA TRP A 74 0.80 12.45 -2.53
C TRP A 74 1.99 12.42 -3.49
N ASP A 75 3.23 12.42 -2.98
CA ASP A 75 4.45 12.47 -3.80
C ASP A 75 5.07 11.09 -4.05
N LEU A 76 4.41 10.01 -3.62
CA LEU A 76 4.93 8.66 -3.71
C LEU A 76 4.63 7.99 -5.06
N ARG A 77 5.52 7.05 -5.44
CA ARG A 77 5.21 6.10 -6.50
C ARG A 77 4.33 4.99 -5.94
N LEU A 78 3.04 5.28 -5.85
CA LEU A 78 2.06 4.41 -5.19
C LEU A 78 1.50 3.32 -6.11
N ILE A 79 1.59 2.07 -5.66
CA ILE A 79 0.79 0.94 -6.08
C ILE A 79 -0.29 0.73 -5.02
N LEU A 80 -1.56 0.89 -5.40
CA LEU A 80 -2.70 0.72 -4.49
C LEU A 80 -3.47 -0.56 -4.84
N ILE A 81 -3.70 -1.40 -3.85
CA ILE A 81 -4.49 -2.61 -3.97
C ILE A 81 -5.79 -2.38 -3.21
N LEU A 82 -6.92 -2.39 -3.93
CA LEU A 82 -8.25 -2.14 -3.40
C LEU A 82 -8.97 -3.45 -3.02
N PRO A 83 -9.97 -3.39 -2.13
CA PRO A 83 -10.75 -4.55 -1.74
C PRO A 83 -11.64 -5.09 -2.86
N ASP A 84 -12.17 -4.20 -3.69
CA ASP A 84 -13.18 -4.51 -4.69
C ASP A 84 -13.12 -3.55 -5.88
N ARG A 85 -13.92 -3.87 -6.91
CA ARG A 85 -14.07 -3.08 -8.14
C ARG A 85 -15.29 -2.16 -8.10
N GLU A 86 -15.84 -1.87 -6.92
CA GLU A 86 -16.98 -0.97 -6.83
C GLU A 86 -16.57 0.45 -7.23
N ILE A 87 -17.44 1.12 -7.98
CA ILE A 87 -17.17 2.46 -8.51
C ILE A 87 -16.84 3.45 -7.38
N GLY A 88 -17.50 3.31 -6.22
CA GLY A 88 -17.24 4.14 -5.04
C GLY A 88 -15.84 3.91 -4.46
N THR A 89 -15.40 2.66 -4.36
CA THR A 89 -14.07 2.27 -3.88
C THR A 89 -12.98 2.74 -4.85
N ILE A 90 -13.19 2.52 -6.14
CA ILE A 90 -12.27 2.99 -7.20
C ILE A 90 -12.12 4.50 -7.17
N ALA A 91 -13.24 5.25 -7.11
CA ALA A 91 -13.23 6.70 -7.06
C ALA A 91 -12.45 7.22 -5.84
N LYS A 92 -12.69 6.64 -4.66
CA LYS A 92 -11.95 6.93 -3.43
C LYS A 92 -10.45 6.61 -3.59
N GLY A 93 -10.11 5.43 -4.09
CA GLY A 93 -8.72 5.01 -4.32
C GLY A 93 -7.96 5.94 -5.26
N HIS A 94 -8.59 6.42 -6.35
CA HIS A 94 -7.96 7.37 -7.26
C HIS A 94 -7.64 8.73 -6.62
N THR A 95 -8.30 9.11 -5.51
CA THR A 95 -7.96 10.36 -4.82
C THR A 95 -6.57 10.33 -4.18
N LEU A 96 -6.04 9.13 -3.87
CA LEU A 96 -4.67 8.88 -3.41
C LEU A 96 -3.62 8.98 -4.53
N ARG A 97 -4.06 9.18 -5.79
CA ARG A 97 -3.22 9.30 -6.98
C ARG A 97 -2.22 8.14 -7.17
N PRO A 98 -2.68 6.88 -7.12
CA PRO A 98 -1.81 5.75 -7.43
C PRO A 98 -1.30 5.82 -8.87
N ARG A 99 -0.07 5.37 -9.08
CA ARG A 99 0.49 5.12 -10.42
C ARG A 99 -0.03 3.81 -11.01
N PHE A 100 -0.36 2.86 -10.15
CA PHE A 100 -0.99 1.60 -10.52
C PHE A 100 -2.04 1.24 -9.47
N LEU A 101 -3.21 0.81 -9.92
CA LEU A 101 -4.33 0.42 -9.08
C LEU A 101 -4.77 -0.98 -9.50
N THR A 102 -4.86 -1.89 -8.55
CA THR A 102 -5.33 -3.26 -8.74
C THR A 102 -6.24 -3.67 -7.58
N TYR A 103 -6.70 -4.91 -7.57
CA TYR A 103 -7.75 -5.40 -6.68
C TYR A 103 -7.33 -6.71 -6.03
N LEU A 104 -7.80 -6.95 -4.81
CA LEU A 104 -7.57 -8.21 -4.09
C LEU A 104 -8.16 -9.44 -4.81
N ASP A 105 -9.21 -9.24 -5.60
CA ASP A 105 -9.86 -10.28 -6.40
C ASP A 105 -9.04 -10.71 -7.62
N SER A 106 -8.01 -9.94 -7.97
CA SER A 106 -7.12 -10.26 -9.06
C SER A 106 -6.07 -11.19 -8.47
N ASP A 107 -5.93 -12.40 -9.02
CA ASP A 107 -5.07 -13.48 -8.52
C ASP A 107 -3.56 -13.13 -8.39
N PHE A 108 -3.17 -11.85 -8.44
CA PHE A 108 -1.81 -11.33 -8.40
C PHE A 108 -0.85 -12.08 -9.35
N ALA A 109 -1.41 -12.61 -10.45
CA ALA A 109 -0.75 -13.47 -11.43
C ALA A 109 -0.12 -12.67 -12.58
#